data_AF-A0A6P7FCC0-F1
#
_entry.id   AF-A0A6P7FCC0-F1
#
_cell.length_a   1.000
_cell.length_b   1.000
_cell.length_c   1.000
_cell.angle_alpha   90.00
_cell.angle_beta   90.00
_cell.angle_gamma   90.00
#
_symmetry.space_group_name_H-M   'P 1'
#
loop_
_entity.id
_entity.type
_entity.pdbx_description
1 polymer ?
#
loop_
_entity_poly.entity_id
_entity_poly.type
_entity_poly.pdbx_seq_one_letter_code
_entity_poly.pdbx_strand_id
1 'polypeptide(L)'
;MNVPNDIFVWILCGLNTTNYSDICDNRTDAANDTVVIYPLETRPETYFVPVIFFVIFVVGVLGNGTLVMIFVRHKHMRNVPNTYIFSLALADLLVVITSVPFTSIIYTMESWPWGLLVCKISETTKDLSVAVSVFTLTALSADRFFAIVDPLKKFHATGGTRSAKRITIGSTVVIWILSLLFALPASVGSHIKPLPDEKNPLFYVCYPFPSEWLNDNYAKVMVLLKFFVLYLIPLIIIAIFYLGMAVSLITSTKNMPGEIQGIEKQVKQF
;
A
#
# COMPACT_ATOMS: atom_id res chain seq x y z
N MET A 1 -17.13 16.85 26.96
CA MET A 1 -17.80 15.98 25.97
C MET A 1 -16.80 15.67 24.88
N ASN A 2 -16.65 14.38 24.58
CA ASN A 2 -15.78 13.72 23.60
C ASN A 2 -14.99 14.60 22.62
N VAL A 3 -13.66 14.58 22.74
CA VAL A 3 -12.76 14.89 21.62
C VAL A 3 -12.05 13.58 21.26
N PRO A 4 -12.36 12.96 20.12
CA PRO A 4 -11.70 11.75 19.68
C PRO A 4 -10.29 12.07 19.19
N ASN A 5 -9.30 11.26 19.57
CA ASN A 5 -7.95 11.23 19.00
C ASN A 5 -7.96 10.66 17.56
N ASP A 6 -8.91 11.11 16.73
CA ASP A 6 -9.06 10.60 15.38
C ASP A 6 -8.09 11.30 14.44
N ILE A 7 -7.25 10.50 13.79
CA ILE A 7 -6.29 10.91 12.76
C ILE A 7 -6.97 11.70 11.61
N PHE A 8 -8.29 11.55 11.46
CA PHE A 8 -9.15 12.30 10.56
C PHE A 8 -9.24 13.80 10.92
N VAL A 9 -9.22 14.17 12.20
CA VAL A 9 -9.28 15.58 12.63
C VAL A 9 -8.02 16.34 12.23
N TRP A 10 -6.85 15.69 12.33
CA TRP A 10 -5.58 16.26 11.90
C TRP A 10 -5.50 16.44 10.38
N ILE A 11 -6.05 15.51 9.61
CA ILE A 11 -6.14 15.62 8.14
C ILE A 11 -7.08 16.77 7.74
N LEU A 12 -8.19 16.96 8.46
CA LEU A 12 -9.16 18.02 8.17
C LEU A 12 -8.66 19.44 8.53
N CYS A 13 -8.02 19.65 9.70
CA CYS A 13 -7.39 20.96 9.98
C CYS A 13 -6.23 21.26 9.00
N GLY A 14 -5.57 20.24 8.43
CA GLY A 14 -4.53 20.42 7.41
C GLY A 14 -5.03 20.88 6.03
N LEU A 15 -6.32 20.69 5.73
CA LEU A 15 -6.95 21.00 4.43
C LEU A 15 -7.68 22.36 4.39
N ASN A 16 -7.73 23.10 5.51
CA ASN A 16 -8.31 24.44 5.63
C ASN A 16 -9.72 24.59 5.03
N THR A 17 -10.58 23.60 5.25
CA THR A 17 -11.99 23.65 4.83
C THR A 17 -12.82 24.45 5.84
N THR A 18 -13.51 25.48 5.36
CA THR A 18 -14.21 26.52 6.14
C THR A 18 -15.33 26.04 7.08
N ASN A 19 -15.78 24.79 6.98
CA ASN A 19 -16.81 24.23 7.88
C ASN A 19 -16.24 23.57 9.14
N TYR A 20 -14.91 23.50 9.30
CA TYR A 20 -14.25 22.91 10.48
C TYR A 20 -13.36 23.91 11.24
N SER A 21 -13.34 25.18 10.82
CA SER A 21 -12.54 26.24 11.46
C SER A 21 -12.88 26.39 12.93
N ASP A 22 -14.15 26.27 13.32
CA ASP A 22 -14.59 26.47 14.71
C ASP A 22 -14.03 25.41 15.68
N ILE A 23 -13.60 24.24 15.18
CA ILE A 23 -12.94 23.19 15.99
C ILE A 23 -11.42 23.43 16.05
N CYS A 24 -10.83 24.09 15.04
CA CYS A 24 -9.40 24.43 15.04
C CYS A 24 -9.10 25.77 15.77
N ASP A 25 -10.08 26.68 15.88
CA ASP A 25 -9.89 28.07 16.37
C ASP A 25 -10.14 28.26 17.87
N ASN A 26 -10.71 27.27 18.57
CA ASN A 26 -10.79 27.27 20.05
C ASN A 26 -9.42 27.17 20.76
N ARG A 27 -8.32 27.36 20.01
CA ARG A 27 -6.93 27.29 20.46
C ARG A 27 -6.33 28.65 20.79
N THR A 28 -7.03 29.77 20.58
CA THR A 28 -6.43 31.11 20.69
C THR A 28 -6.69 31.86 22.01
N ASP A 29 -7.62 31.43 22.88
CA ASP A 29 -7.97 32.16 24.11
C ASP A 29 -7.64 31.44 25.44
N ALA A 30 -6.65 30.54 25.46
CA ALA A 30 -6.13 29.97 26.71
C ALA A 30 -4.60 29.89 26.71
N ALA A 31 -3.96 30.96 27.18
CA ALA A 31 -2.51 31.07 27.36
C ALA A 31 -1.93 30.15 28.47
N ASN A 32 -2.50 28.96 28.69
CA ASN A 32 -2.02 27.97 29.68
C ASN A 32 -2.41 26.51 29.33
N ASP A 33 -2.64 26.18 28.06
CA ASP A 33 -2.93 24.80 27.67
C ASP A 33 -1.64 23.98 27.50
N THR A 34 -1.18 23.43 28.62
CA THR A 34 -0.30 22.26 28.66
C THR A 34 -0.93 21.18 27.79
N VAL A 35 -0.22 20.69 26.76
CA VAL A 35 -0.67 19.53 25.99
C VAL A 35 -0.77 18.35 26.95
N VAL A 36 -1.98 17.98 27.36
CA VAL A 36 -2.21 16.86 28.28
C VAL A 36 -1.90 15.56 27.55
N ILE A 37 -0.66 15.07 27.67
CA ILE A 37 -0.29 13.73 27.24
C ILE A 37 -0.82 12.75 28.28
N TYR A 38 -1.94 12.08 27.96
CA TYR A 38 -2.53 11.06 28.83
C TYR A 38 -1.51 9.94 29.10
N PRO A 39 -1.31 9.53 30.37
CA PRO A 39 -0.40 8.45 30.74
C PRO A 39 -0.80 7.13 30.09
N LEU A 40 0.20 6.30 29.72
CA LEU A 40 0.06 5.03 29.00
C LEU A 40 -1.02 4.10 29.59
N GLU A 41 -1.18 4.09 30.92
CA GLU A 41 -2.18 3.26 31.61
C GLU A 41 -3.64 3.65 31.29
N THR A 42 -3.90 4.89 30.87
CA THR A 42 -5.25 5.39 30.57
C THR A 42 -5.63 5.31 29.09
N ARG A 43 -4.71 4.87 28.23
CA ARG A 43 -4.96 4.74 26.79
C ARG A 43 -5.37 3.30 26.50
N PRO A 44 -6.63 3.03 26.10
CA PRO A 44 -7.01 1.68 25.70
C PRO A 44 -6.13 1.18 24.53
N GLU A 45 -5.62 2.10 23.71
CA GLU A 45 -4.70 1.86 22.59
C GLU A 45 -3.46 1.06 22.98
N THR A 46 -2.94 1.26 24.20
CA THR A 46 -1.75 0.58 24.70
C THR A 46 -1.96 -0.93 24.87
N TYR A 47 -3.20 -1.39 25.01
CA TYR A 47 -3.53 -2.81 25.14
C TYR A 47 -4.03 -3.44 23.84
N PHE A 48 -4.97 -2.79 23.14
CA PHE A 48 -5.56 -3.41 21.94
C PHE A 48 -4.65 -3.30 20.71
N VAL A 49 -3.88 -2.22 20.56
CA VAL A 49 -3.03 -2.01 19.36
C VAL A 49 -1.93 -3.07 19.26
N PRO A 50 -1.14 -3.37 20.32
CA PRO A 50 -0.12 -4.43 20.24
C PRO A 50 -0.71 -5.81 19.92
N VAL A 51 -1.90 -6.13 20.45
CA VAL A 51 -2.59 -7.40 20.13
C VAL A 51 -2.95 -7.46 18.65
N ILE A 52 -3.50 -6.39 18.09
CA ILE A 52 -3.83 -6.32 16.66
C ILE A 52 -2.56 -6.43 15.81
N PHE A 53 -1.49 -5.71 16.15
CA PHE A 53 -0.22 -5.77 15.43
C PHE A 53 0.42 -7.16 15.50
N PHE A 54 0.28 -7.85 16.64
CA PHE A 54 0.73 -9.25 16.78
C PHE A 54 -0.07 -10.18 15.86
N VAL A 55 -1.39 -10.03 15.79
CA VAL A 55 -2.24 -10.81 14.86
C VAL A 55 -1.85 -10.51 13.41
N ILE A 56 -1.68 -9.24 13.04
CA ILE A 56 -1.21 -8.84 11.69
C ILE A 56 0.15 -9.47 11.39
N PHE A 57 1.06 -9.49 12.36
CA PHE A 57 2.37 -10.10 12.20
C PHE A 57 2.26 -11.60 11.92
N VAL A 58 1.51 -12.35 12.75
CA VAL A 58 1.34 -13.80 12.60
C VAL A 58 0.66 -14.13 11.27
N VAL A 59 -0.45 -13.48 10.96
CA VAL A 59 -1.20 -13.70 9.72
C VAL A 59 -0.36 -13.30 8.51
N GLY A 60 0.33 -12.17 8.58
CA GLY A 60 1.18 -11.67 7.50
C GLY A 60 2.35 -12.60 7.20
N VAL A 61 3.06 -13.09 8.23
CA VAL A 61 4.17 -14.03 8.08
C VAL A 61 3.69 -15.38 7.54
N LEU A 62 2.63 -15.94 8.14
CA LEU A 62 2.13 -17.25 7.73
C LEU A 62 1.49 -17.20 6.32
N GLY A 63 0.66 -16.20 6.06
CA GLY A 63 -0.04 -16.04 4.78
C GLY A 63 0.92 -15.77 3.63
N ASN A 64 1.67 -14.66 3.71
CA ASN A 64 2.60 -14.29 2.63
C ASN A 64 3.78 -15.26 2.54
N GLY A 65 4.26 -15.79 3.68
CA GLY A 65 5.29 -16.82 3.70
C GLY A 65 4.87 -18.11 3.00
N THR A 66 3.61 -18.52 3.17
CA THR A 66 3.05 -19.68 2.45
C THR A 66 2.98 -19.42 0.95
N LEU A 67 2.55 -18.24 0.51
CA LEU A 67 2.52 -17.88 -0.92
C LEU A 67 3.92 -17.94 -1.55
N VAL A 68 4.92 -17.38 -0.86
CA VAL A 68 6.33 -17.44 -1.27
C VAL A 68 6.82 -18.89 -1.35
N MET A 69 6.53 -19.69 -0.33
CA MET A 69 6.93 -21.10 -0.28
C MET A 69 6.32 -21.93 -1.41
N ILE A 70 5.02 -21.77 -1.68
CA ILE A 70 4.32 -22.46 -2.78
C ILE A 70 4.94 -22.12 -4.12
N PHE A 71 5.22 -20.83 -4.37
CA PHE A 71 5.81 -20.36 -5.64
C PHE A 71 7.22 -20.92 -5.86
N VAL A 72 8.05 -20.96 -4.82
CA VAL A 72 9.42 -21.49 -4.89
C VAL A 72 9.40 -23.00 -5.09
N ARG A 73 8.55 -23.75 -4.36
CA ARG A 73 8.50 -25.22 -4.45
C ARG A 73 7.89 -25.75 -5.74
N HIS A 74 6.82 -25.13 -6.25
CA HIS A 74 6.07 -25.66 -7.38
C HIS A 74 6.44 -24.97 -8.70
N LYS A 75 7.33 -25.59 -9.48
CA LYS A 75 7.74 -25.07 -10.81
C LYS A 75 6.55 -24.86 -11.76
N HIS A 76 5.52 -25.70 -11.68
CA HIS A 76 4.30 -25.59 -12.48
C HIS A 76 3.53 -24.29 -12.21
N MET A 77 3.62 -23.74 -10.99
CA MET A 77 2.95 -22.50 -10.61
C MET A 77 3.68 -21.24 -11.08
N ARG A 78 4.85 -21.34 -11.74
CA ARG A 78 5.67 -20.18 -12.15
C ARG A 78 5.22 -19.58 -13.48
N ASN A 79 3.97 -19.14 -13.54
CA ASN A 79 3.37 -18.41 -14.65
C ASN A 79 3.34 -16.89 -14.38
N VAL A 80 2.89 -16.10 -15.35
CA VAL A 80 2.83 -14.63 -15.29
C VAL A 80 2.07 -14.12 -14.06
N PRO A 81 0.79 -14.46 -13.83
CA PRO A 81 0.04 -13.91 -12.71
C PRO A 81 0.60 -14.34 -11.35
N ASN A 82 1.11 -15.57 -11.23
CA ASN A 82 1.68 -16.04 -9.98
C ASN A 82 3.02 -15.35 -9.68
N THR A 83 3.73 -14.83 -10.69
CA THR A 83 4.95 -14.03 -10.48
C THR A 83 4.62 -12.69 -9.84
N TYR A 84 3.51 -12.05 -10.24
CA TYR A 84 3.01 -10.84 -9.60
C TYR A 84 2.53 -11.11 -8.16
N ILE A 85 1.81 -12.21 -7.93
CA ILE A 85 1.41 -12.63 -6.56
C ILE A 85 2.64 -12.87 -5.67
N PHE A 86 3.69 -13.49 -6.21
CA PHE A 86 4.94 -13.68 -5.49
C PHE A 86 5.62 -12.35 -5.15
N SER A 87 5.64 -11.39 -6.08
CA SER A 87 6.18 -10.05 -5.85
C SER A 87 5.46 -9.32 -4.72
N LEU A 88 4.11 -9.40 -4.70
CA LEU A 88 3.28 -8.86 -3.62
C LEU A 88 3.64 -9.50 -2.28
N ALA A 89 3.65 -10.84 -2.22
CA ALA A 89 3.96 -11.56 -1.01
C ALA A 89 5.37 -11.26 -0.47
N LEU A 90 6.36 -11.02 -1.33
CA LEU A 90 7.69 -10.58 -0.90
C LEU A 90 7.66 -9.20 -0.25
N ALA A 91 6.98 -8.23 -0.88
CA ALA A 91 6.87 -6.88 -0.35
C ALA A 91 6.15 -6.85 1.00
N ASP A 92 5.05 -7.59 1.11
CA ASP A 92 4.27 -7.71 2.34
C ASP A 92 5.07 -8.41 3.46
N LEU A 93 5.85 -9.44 3.14
CA LEU A 93 6.75 -10.06 4.12
C LEU A 93 7.83 -9.09 4.61
N LEU A 94 8.41 -8.29 3.72
CA LEU A 94 9.41 -7.30 4.11
C LEU A 94 8.83 -6.33 5.13
N VAL A 95 7.68 -5.71 4.84
CA VAL A 95 7.07 -4.73 5.78
C VAL A 95 6.60 -5.38 7.08
N VAL A 96 6.08 -6.60 7.03
CA VAL A 96 5.65 -7.32 8.24
C VAL A 96 6.84 -7.66 9.14
N ILE A 97 7.98 -8.02 8.57
CA ILE A 97 9.17 -8.36 9.36
C ILE A 97 9.88 -7.10 9.88
N THR A 98 10.01 -6.06 9.06
CA THR A 98 10.87 -4.89 9.37
C THR A 98 10.14 -3.70 9.98
N SER A 99 8.82 -3.62 9.85
CA SER A 99 8.06 -2.44 10.30
C SER A 99 7.05 -2.76 11.40
N VAL A 100 6.31 -3.85 11.30
CA VAL A 100 5.23 -4.22 12.24
C VAL A 100 5.72 -4.41 13.68
N PRO A 101 6.75 -5.24 13.98
CA PRO A 101 7.19 -5.44 15.36
C PRO A 101 7.74 -4.15 15.99
N PHE A 102 8.50 -3.35 15.24
CA PHE A 102 9.10 -2.11 15.75
C PHE A 102 8.07 -0.99 15.95
N THR A 103 7.05 -0.91 15.08
CA THR A 103 5.96 0.06 15.20
C THR A 103 5.05 -0.28 16.38
N SER A 104 4.79 -1.57 16.63
CA SER A 104 3.95 -2.01 17.76
C SER A 104 4.47 -1.53 19.11
N ILE A 105 5.80 -1.42 19.25
CA ILE A 105 6.46 -1.06 20.51
C ILE A 105 6.33 0.43 20.83
N ILE A 106 6.07 1.29 19.84
CA ILE A 106 5.76 2.71 20.06
C ILE A 106 4.47 2.89 20.87
N TYR A 107 3.51 1.95 20.74
CA TYR A 107 2.26 2.02 21.49
C TYR A 107 2.40 1.55 22.95
N THR A 108 3.52 0.90 23.27
CA THR A 108 3.84 0.40 24.62
C THR A 108 4.97 1.17 25.30
N MET A 109 5.77 1.92 24.53
CA MET A 109 6.94 2.65 25.02
C MET A 109 6.75 4.15 24.82
N GLU A 110 7.12 4.88 25.86
CA GLU A 110 7.12 6.34 25.91
C GLU A 110 8.23 6.99 25.08
N SER A 111 9.10 6.26 24.34
CA SER A 111 10.13 6.82 23.43
C SER A 111 10.58 5.82 22.37
N TRP A 112 10.98 6.28 21.17
CA TRP A 112 11.54 5.42 20.12
C TRP A 112 12.91 4.86 20.54
N PRO A 113 13.05 3.53 20.80
CA PRO A 113 14.28 2.99 21.38
C PRO A 113 15.24 2.38 20.34
N TRP A 114 14.81 2.21 19.08
CA TRP A 114 15.51 1.37 18.09
C TRP A 114 16.61 2.09 17.28
N GLY A 115 16.80 3.39 17.53
CA GLY A 115 17.77 4.21 16.82
C GLY A 115 17.38 4.54 15.37
N LEU A 116 18.26 5.30 14.70
CA LEU A 116 17.97 5.92 13.40
C LEU A 116 17.87 4.90 12.26
N LEU A 117 18.67 3.83 12.32
CA LEU A 117 18.72 2.80 11.28
C LEU A 117 17.36 2.10 11.13
N VAL A 118 16.77 1.66 12.24
CA VAL A 118 15.46 0.98 12.23
C VAL A 118 14.37 1.95 11.80
N CYS A 119 14.44 3.23 12.19
CA CYS A 119 13.50 4.25 11.75
C CYS A 119 13.49 4.35 10.21
N LYS A 120 14.68 4.55 9.62
CA LYS A 120 14.86 4.62 8.15
C LYS A 120 14.39 3.35 7.45
N ILE A 121 14.78 2.16 7.92
CA ILE A 121 14.38 0.88 7.32
C ILE A 121 12.85 0.72 7.38
N SER A 122 12.23 1.03 8.51
CA SER A 122 10.79 0.83 8.70
C SER A 122 9.95 1.73 7.81
N GLU A 123 10.30 3.02 7.69
CA GLU A 123 9.62 3.99 6.82
C GLU A 123 9.86 3.67 5.35
N THR A 124 11.09 3.33 4.97
CA THR A 124 11.41 2.91 3.60
C THR A 124 10.62 1.66 3.20
N THR A 125 10.55 0.65 4.08
CA THR A 125 9.86 -0.60 3.75
C THR A 125 8.34 -0.41 3.66
N LYS A 126 7.76 0.49 4.45
CA LYS A 126 6.34 0.87 4.34
C LYS A 126 6.03 1.45 2.95
N ASP A 127 6.78 2.48 2.54
CA ASP A 127 6.61 3.12 1.23
C ASP A 127 6.90 2.17 0.07
N LEU A 128 7.97 1.37 0.19
CA LEU A 128 8.32 0.34 -0.80
C LEU A 128 7.19 -0.66 -0.99
N SER A 129 6.61 -1.18 0.10
CA SER A 129 5.55 -2.19 0.02
C SER A 129 4.30 -1.66 -0.64
N VAL A 130 3.89 -0.43 -0.30
CA VAL A 130 2.73 0.23 -0.93
C VAL A 130 2.98 0.43 -2.43
N ALA A 131 4.15 0.95 -2.81
CA ALA A 131 4.49 1.19 -4.20
C ALA A 131 4.56 -0.11 -5.03
N VAL A 132 5.26 -1.14 -4.52
CA VAL A 132 5.31 -2.46 -5.18
C VAL A 132 3.90 -3.00 -5.33
N SER A 133 3.06 -2.88 -4.30
CA SER A 133 1.70 -3.42 -4.32
C SER A 133 0.85 -2.80 -5.42
N VAL A 134 0.81 -1.48 -5.45
CA VAL A 134 -0.06 -0.74 -6.37
C VAL A 134 0.42 -0.88 -7.81
N PHE A 135 1.72 -0.79 -8.07
CA PHE A 135 2.26 -1.00 -9.41
C PHE A 135 2.11 -2.45 -9.88
N THR A 136 2.24 -3.44 -8.98
CA THR A 136 2.02 -4.84 -9.31
C THR A 136 0.56 -5.13 -9.64
N LEU A 137 -0.39 -4.59 -8.86
CA LEU A 137 -1.82 -4.72 -9.16
C LEU A 137 -2.20 -4.05 -10.49
N THR A 138 -1.58 -2.92 -10.81
CA THR A 138 -1.76 -2.23 -12.10
C THR A 138 -1.20 -3.06 -13.25
N ALA A 139 -0.02 -3.64 -13.10
CA ALA A 139 0.58 -4.50 -14.12
C ALA A 139 -0.21 -5.81 -14.30
N LEU A 140 -0.75 -6.37 -13.21
CA LEU A 140 -1.60 -7.55 -13.24
C LEU A 140 -2.92 -7.26 -13.96
N SER A 141 -3.59 -6.14 -13.66
CA SER A 141 -4.85 -5.77 -14.33
C SER A 141 -4.64 -5.54 -15.83
N ALA A 142 -3.54 -4.89 -16.22
CA ALA A 142 -3.16 -4.71 -17.63
C ALA A 142 -2.89 -6.07 -18.32
N ASP A 143 -2.11 -6.96 -17.68
CA ASP A 143 -1.81 -8.29 -18.25
C ASP A 143 -3.09 -9.09 -18.51
N ARG A 144 -4.05 -9.03 -17.58
CA ARG A 144 -5.34 -9.71 -17.68
C ARG A 144 -6.22 -9.08 -18.75
N PHE A 145 -6.27 -7.75 -18.82
CA PHE A 145 -7.03 -7.05 -19.85
C PHE A 145 -6.57 -7.45 -21.26
N PHE A 146 -5.27 -7.38 -21.53
CA PHE A 146 -4.74 -7.77 -22.84
C PHE A 146 -4.87 -9.28 -23.13
N ALA A 147 -4.92 -10.14 -22.10
CA ALA A 147 -5.15 -11.56 -22.30
C ALA A 147 -6.58 -11.88 -22.78
N ILE A 148 -7.56 -11.11 -22.31
CA ILE A 148 -8.97 -11.37 -22.53
C ILE A 148 -9.46 -10.65 -23.80
N VAL A 149 -9.11 -9.37 -23.95
CA VAL A 149 -9.68 -8.52 -25.02
C VAL A 149 -9.04 -8.83 -26.38
N ASP A 150 -7.74 -9.13 -26.43
CA ASP A 150 -7.06 -9.41 -27.69
C ASP A 150 -5.98 -10.51 -27.52
N PRO A 151 -6.41 -11.78 -27.40
CA PRO A 151 -5.51 -12.90 -27.17
C PRO A 151 -4.50 -13.09 -28.31
N LEU A 152 -4.86 -12.72 -29.54
CA LEU A 152 -3.99 -12.83 -30.72
C LEU A 152 -2.91 -11.75 -30.73
N LYS A 153 -3.24 -10.50 -30.39
CA LYS A 153 -2.25 -9.44 -30.25
C LYS A 153 -1.34 -9.66 -29.05
N LYS A 154 -1.84 -10.22 -27.94
CA LYS A 154 -0.97 -10.69 -26.83
C LYS A 154 -0.05 -11.80 -27.30
N PHE A 155 -0.53 -12.80 -28.04
CA PHE A 155 0.32 -13.88 -28.53
C PHE A 155 1.43 -13.39 -29.48
N HIS A 156 1.10 -12.48 -30.42
CA HIS A 156 2.06 -11.87 -31.34
C HIS A 156 3.02 -10.89 -30.68
N ALA A 157 2.52 -9.95 -29.86
CA ALA A 157 3.35 -8.97 -29.16
C ALA A 157 4.32 -9.63 -28.17
N THR A 158 3.90 -10.76 -27.58
CA THR A 158 4.67 -11.44 -26.56
C THR A 158 5.46 -12.62 -27.10
N GLY A 159 5.39 -12.97 -28.40
CA GLY A 159 6.20 -14.02 -29.02
C GLY A 159 6.04 -15.42 -28.39
N GLY A 160 4.88 -15.71 -27.80
CA GLY A 160 4.58 -16.96 -27.08
C GLY A 160 4.92 -16.96 -25.57
N THR A 161 4.61 -18.08 -24.88
CA THR A 161 4.60 -18.19 -23.41
C THR A 161 5.97 -17.93 -22.74
N ARG A 162 7.08 -18.29 -23.38
CA ARG A 162 8.43 -18.04 -22.83
C ARG A 162 8.81 -16.57 -22.84
N SER A 163 8.45 -15.84 -23.88
CA SER A 163 8.74 -14.41 -23.98
C SER A 163 7.79 -13.59 -23.08
N ALA A 164 6.55 -14.05 -22.88
CA ALA A 164 5.65 -13.50 -21.84
C ALA A 164 6.23 -13.55 -20.45
N LYS A 165 6.82 -14.68 -20.06
CA LYS A 165 7.48 -14.79 -18.77
C LYS A 165 8.67 -13.83 -18.62
N ARG A 166 9.47 -13.64 -19.67
CA ARG A 166 10.61 -12.70 -19.64
C ARG A 166 10.13 -11.26 -19.47
N ILE A 167 9.08 -10.87 -20.18
CA ILE A 167 8.47 -9.54 -20.06
C ILE A 167 7.91 -9.32 -18.66
N THR A 168 7.24 -10.31 -18.05
CA THR A 168 6.76 -10.23 -16.66
C THR A 168 7.88 -10.11 -15.64
N ILE A 169 8.98 -10.84 -15.82
CA ILE A 169 10.15 -10.71 -14.95
C ILE A 169 10.75 -9.32 -15.10
N GLY A 170 10.89 -8.83 -16.34
CA GLY A 170 11.34 -7.48 -16.62
C GLY A 170 10.45 -6.40 -15.99
N SER A 171 9.13 -6.52 -16.13
CA SER A 171 8.17 -5.60 -15.51
C SER A 171 8.26 -5.63 -13.99
N THR A 172 8.41 -6.82 -13.39
CA THR A 172 8.60 -6.95 -11.94
C THR A 172 9.88 -6.23 -11.49
N VAL A 173 11.00 -6.43 -12.18
CA VAL A 173 12.26 -5.72 -11.85
C VAL A 173 12.09 -4.20 -11.96
N VAL A 174 11.42 -3.72 -13.01
CA VAL A 174 11.11 -2.29 -13.18
C VAL A 174 10.24 -1.77 -12.03
N ILE A 175 9.22 -2.52 -11.63
CA ILE A 175 8.35 -2.17 -10.50
C ILE A 175 9.17 -2.01 -9.22
N TRP A 176 10.08 -2.93 -8.92
CA TRP A 176 10.93 -2.85 -7.73
C TRP A 176 11.87 -1.64 -7.78
N ILE A 177 12.49 -1.37 -8.92
CA ILE A 177 13.36 -0.19 -9.10
C ILE A 177 12.58 1.11 -8.91
N LEU A 178 11.41 1.23 -9.55
CA LEU A 178 10.55 2.41 -9.42
C LEU A 178 10.07 2.57 -7.97
N SER A 179 9.67 1.48 -7.32
CA SER A 179 9.20 1.51 -5.94
C SER A 179 10.30 1.91 -4.96
N LEU A 180 11.53 1.42 -5.17
CA LEU A 180 12.70 1.87 -4.41
C LEU A 180 12.97 3.37 -4.65
N LEU A 181 12.91 3.84 -5.90
CA LEU A 181 13.07 5.25 -6.24
C LEU A 181 12.03 6.12 -5.53
N PHE A 182 10.77 5.69 -5.47
CA PHE A 182 9.71 6.39 -4.72
C PHE A 182 9.90 6.34 -3.21
N ALA A 183 10.53 5.30 -2.67
CA ALA A 183 10.82 5.16 -1.25
C ALA A 183 12.12 5.89 -0.81
N LEU A 184 12.96 6.33 -1.75
CA LEU A 184 14.21 7.06 -1.43
C LEU A 184 14.01 8.30 -0.55
N PRO A 185 13.01 9.18 -0.79
CA PRO A 185 12.81 10.35 0.05
C PRO A 185 12.56 9.98 1.51
N ALA A 186 11.81 8.90 1.77
CA ALA A 186 11.63 8.39 3.13
C ALA A 186 12.93 7.79 3.69
N SER A 187 13.71 7.07 2.88
CA SER A 187 15.00 6.50 3.33
C SER A 187 16.01 7.56 3.77
N VAL A 188 16.10 8.67 3.03
CA VAL A 188 17.08 9.73 3.30
C VAL A 188 16.54 10.71 4.34
N GLY A 189 15.25 11.04 4.27
CA GLY A 189 14.60 12.08 5.07
C GLY A 189 14.10 11.61 6.44
N SER A 190 13.93 10.30 6.67
CA SER A 190 13.52 9.81 7.98
C SER A 190 14.58 10.08 9.03
N HIS A 191 14.16 10.72 10.10
CA HIS A 191 15.02 11.13 11.22
C HIS A 191 14.29 10.92 12.55
N ILE A 192 15.06 10.99 13.63
CA ILE A 192 14.51 10.97 14.98
C ILE A 192 14.27 12.42 15.39
N LYS A 193 13.01 12.78 15.60
CA LYS A 193 12.61 14.11 16.02
C LYS A 193 12.40 14.12 17.54
N PRO A 194 13.06 15.02 18.29
CA PRO A 194 12.72 15.26 19.68
C PRO A 194 11.44 16.09 19.78
N LEU A 195 10.53 15.68 20.66
CA LEU A 195 9.34 16.41 21.06
C LEU A 195 9.54 16.90 22.50
N PRO A 196 9.36 18.20 22.76
CA PRO A 196 9.42 18.72 24.13
C PRO A 196 8.25 18.18 24.94
N ASP A 197 8.55 17.68 26.14
CA ASP A 197 7.57 17.31 27.17
C ASP A 197 7.81 18.19 28.41
N GLU A 198 6.73 18.59 29.09
CA GLU A 198 6.78 19.51 30.24
C GLU A 198 7.38 18.86 31.50
N LYS A 199 7.41 17.53 31.58
CA LYS A 199 7.71 16.81 32.83
C LYS A 199 8.87 15.82 32.78
N ASN A 200 9.46 15.53 31.61
CA ASN A 200 10.54 14.53 31.45
C ASN A 200 11.42 14.80 30.21
N PRO A 201 12.61 14.16 30.10
CA PRO A 201 13.55 14.42 29.00
C PRO A 201 12.95 14.08 27.63
N LEU A 202 13.21 14.96 26.66
CA LEU A 202 12.93 14.86 25.21
C LEU A 202 12.38 13.48 24.74
N PHE A 203 11.10 13.43 24.37
CA PHE A 203 10.52 12.25 23.72
C PHE A 203 11.01 12.15 22.28
N TYR A 204 11.41 10.97 21.84
CA TYR A 204 11.92 10.75 20.49
C TYR A 204 10.90 9.98 19.64
N VAL A 205 10.60 10.51 18.45
CA VAL A 205 9.75 9.84 17.44
C VAL A 205 10.49 9.66 16.13
N CYS A 206 10.19 8.56 15.43
CA CYS A 206 10.59 8.40 14.04
C CYS A 206 9.67 9.26 13.15
N TYR A 207 10.24 10.24 12.44
CA TYR A 207 9.49 11.15 11.59
C TYR A 207 10.04 11.14 10.15
N PRO A 208 9.21 10.82 9.13
CA PRO A 208 9.69 10.62 7.75
C PRO A 208 9.86 11.92 6.94
N PHE A 209 9.47 13.09 7.48
CA PHE A 209 9.44 14.36 6.74
C PHE A 209 10.43 15.38 7.32
N PRO A 210 11.64 15.52 6.77
CA PRO A 210 12.59 16.53 7.23
C PRO A 210 12.08 17.95 6.93
N SER A 211 12.02 18.81 7.95
CA SER A 211 11.62 20.21 7.80
C SER A 211 12.65 21.04 7.01
N GLU A 212 13.90 20.59 6.94
CA GLU A 212 15.00 21.31 6.28
C GLU A 212 14.91 21.33 4.75
N TRP A 213 14.14 20.43 4.13
CA TRP A 213 14.14 20.28 2.66
C TRP A 213 13.23 21.28 1.95
N LEU A 214 12.02 21.50 2.47
CA LEU A 214 11.04 22.42 1.88
C LEU A 214 10.14 23.07 2.97
N ASN A 215 10.71 23.36 4.14
CA ASN A 215 10.00 23.86 5.31
C ASN A 215 8.78 22.98 5.65
N ASP A 216 7.74 23.58 6.24
CA ASP A 216 6.50 22.89 6.60
C ASP A 216 5.66 22.41 5.38
N ASN A 217 6.05 22.80 4.17
CA ASN A 217 5.37 22.40 2.94
C ASN A 217 5.85 21.04 2.42
N TYR A 218 7.04 20.56 2.80
CA TYR A 218 7.58 19.28 2.32
C TYR A 218 6.62 18.12 2.60
N ALA A 219 6.13 18.04 3.85
CA ALA A 219 5.20 16.99 4.27
C ALA A 219 3.91 17.02 3.43
N LYS A 220 3.33 18.21 3.21
CA LYS A 220 2.12 18.38 2.40
C LYS A 220 2.34 17.93 0.95
N VAL A 221 3.43 18.37 0.33
CA VAL A 221 3.77 18.02 -1.06
C VAL A 221 3.98 16.51 -1.20
N MET A 222 4.72 15.88 -0.28
CA MET A 222 4.98 14.44 -0.33
C MET A 222 3.72 13.62 -0.10
N VAL A 223 2.86 14.01 0.85
CA VAL A 223 1.58 13.33 1.09
C VAL A 223 0.67 13.44 -0.15
N LEU A 224 0.57 14.62 -0.76
CA LEU A 224 -0.21 14.80 -1.99
C LEU A 224 0.37 13.98 -3.15
N LEU A 225 1.70 13.99 -3.33
CA LEU A 225 2.36 13.20 -4.37
C LEU A 225 2.08 11.71 -4.19
N LYS A 226 2.22 11.19 -2.95
CA LYS A 226 1.88 9.80 -2.63
C LYS A 226 0.41 9.50 -2.92
N PHE A 227 -0.50 10.40 -2.55
CA PHE A 227 -1.93 10.25 -2.84
C PHE A 227 -2.22 10.15 -4.35
N PHE A 228 -1.64 11.02 -5.17
CA PHE A 228 -1.87 10.96 -6.61
C PHE A 228 -1.21 9.75 -7.26
N VAL A 229 0.06 9.49 -6.95
CA VAL A 229 0.89 8.49 -7.65
C VAL A 229 0.65 7.07 -7.15
N LEU A 230 0.45 6.88 -5.85
CA LEU A 230 0.30 5.56 -5.23
C LEU A 230 -1.16 5.21 -4.94
N TYR A 231 -2.12 6.11 -5.17
CA TYR A 231 -3.54 5.83 -4.94
C TYR A 231 -4.42 6.24 -6.13
N LEU A 232 -4.57 7.54 -6.42
CA LEU A 232 -5.58 7.99 -7.39
C LEU A 232 -5.34 7.52 -8.82
N ILE A 233 -4.14 7.77 -9.37
CA ILE A 233 -3.80 7.40 -10.75
C ILE A 233 -3.88 5.88 -10.96
N PRO A 234 -3.24 5.05 -10.11
CA PRO A 234 -3.33 3.60 -10.26
C PRO A 234 -4.75 3.07 -10.11
N LEU A 235 -5.56 3.60 -9.18
CA LEU A 235 -6.94 3.17 -8.98
C LEU A 235 -7.79 3.44 -10.23
N ILE A 236 -7.64 4.60 -10.85
CA ILE A 236 -8.33 4.93 -12.11
C ILE A 236 -7.91 3.96 -13.23
N ILE A 237 -6.61 3.70 -13.38
CA ILE A 237 -6.08 2.78 -14.40
C ILE A 237 -6.62 1.36 -14.17
N ILE A 238 -6.55 0.88 -12.93
CA ILE A 238 -7.06 -0.42 -12.52
C ILE A 238 -8.56 -0.53 -12.81
N ALA A 239 -9.34 0.50 -12.46
CA ALA A 239 -10.78 0.53 -12.72
C ALA A 239 -11.10 0.44 -14.22
N ILE A 240 -10.40 1.21 -15.07
CA ILE A 240 -10.58 1.16 -16.53
C ILE A 240 -10.29 -0.24 -17.07
N PHE A 241 -9.18 -0.86 -16.66
CA PHE A 241 -8.85 -2.22 -17.11
C PHE A 241 -9.88 -3.25 -16.63
N TYR A 242 -10.33 -3.19 -15.38
CA TYR A 242 -11.34 -4.13 -14.87
C TYR A 242 -12.71 -3.95 -15.53
N LEU A 243 -13.15 -2.71 -15.76
CA LEU A 243 -14.40 -2.45 -16.48
C LEU A 243 -14.33 -2.96 -17.91
N GLY A 244 -13.22 -2.68 -18.61
CA GLY A 244 -13.00 -3.18 -19.97
C GLY A 244 -12.97 -4.72 -20.04
N MET A 245 -12.33 -5.37 -19.08
CA MET A 245 -12.36 -6.83 -18.94
C MET A 245 -13.78 -7.35 -18.74
N ALA A 246 -14.55 -6.76 -17.83
CA ALA A 246 -15.92 -7.17 -17.55
C ALA A 246 -16.82 -7.06 -18.79
N VAL A 247 -16.74 -5.95 -19.53
CA VAL A 247 -17.50 -5.73 -20.77
C VAL A 247 -17.13 -6.77 -21.84
N SER A 248 -15.84 -7.04 -22.02
CA SER A 248 -15.36 -8.03 -23.00
C SER A 248 -15.81 -9.44 -22.65
N LEU A 249 -15.76 -9.82 -21.37
CA LEU A 249 -16.24 -11.13 -20.90
C LEU A 249 -17.75 -11.28 -21.15
N ILE A 250 -18.55 -10.28 -20.77
CA ILE A 250 -20.02 -10.30 -20.97
C ILE A 250 -20.37 -10.41 -22.46
N THR A 251 -19.67 -9.64 -23.30
CA THR A 251 -19.88 -9.66 -24.75
C THR A 251 -19.50 -11.02 -25.35
N SER A 252 -18.40 -11.62 -24.89
CA SER A 252 -17.95 -12.93 -25.36
C SER A 252 -18.93 -14.04 -24.98
N THR A 253 -19.51 -14.01 -23.79
CA THR A 253 -20.56 -14.97 -23.39
C THR A 253 -21.85 -14.81 -24.19
N LYS A 254 -22.22 -13.59 -24.58
CA LYS A 254 -23.40 -13.34 -25.42
C LYS A 254 -23.20 -13.82 -26.87
N ASN A 255 -21.97 -13.74 -27.36
CA ASN A 255 -21.62 -14.11 -28.73
C ASN A 255 -21.23 -15.59 -28.88
N MET A 256 -21.32 -16.42 -27.84
CA MET A 256 -20.97 -17.84 -27.91
C MET A 256 -22.10 -18.60 -28.65
N PRO A 257 -21.90 -19.02 -29.93
CA PRO A 257 -22.90 -19.76 -30.68
C PRO A 257 -22.72 -21.24 -30.32
N GLY A 258 -23.14 -21.62 -29.10
CA GLY A 258 -22.78 -22.91 -28.51
C GLY A 258 -23.84 -23.99 -28.57
N GLU A 259 -25.13 -23.64 -28.57
CA GLU A 259 -26.20 -24.65 -28.42
C GLU A 259 -27.28 -24.54 -29.50
N ILE A 260 -27.60 -23.31 -29.94
CA ILE A 260 -28.69 -23.11 -30.91
C ILE A 260 -28.25 -23.47 -32.35
N GLN A 261 -27.00 -23.18 -32.76
CA GLN A 261 -26.53 -23.49 -34.12
C GLN A 261 -26.29 -25.00 -34.38
N GLY A 262 -26.00 -25.78 -33.34
CA GLY A 262 -25.90 -27.24 -33.46
C GLY A 262 -27.28 -27.88 -33.68
N ILE A 263 -28.29 -27.42 -32.94
CA ILE A 263 -29.67 -27.88 -33.04
C ILE A 263 -30.29 -27.44 -34.38
N GLU A 264 -30.06 -26.19 -34.81
CA GLU A 264 -30.61 -25.69 -36.08
C GLU A 264 -30.01 -26.39 -37.31
N LYS A 265 -28.73 -26.79 -37.26
CA LYS A 265 -28.10 -27.59 -38.32
C LYS A 265 -28.59 -29.03 -38.33
N GLN A 266 -28.87 -29.63 -37.17
CA GLN A 266 -29.45 -30.97 -37.10
C GLN A 266 -30.91 -30.99 -37.58
N VAL A 267 -31.69 -29.95 -37.31
CA VAL A 267 -33.09 -29.86 -37.77
C VAL A 267 -33.19 -29.59 -39.28
N LYS A 268 -32.24 -28.86 -39.89
CA LYS A 268 -32.20 -28.65 -41.35
C LYS A 268 -31.71 -29.86 -42.17
N GLN A 269 -31.31 -30.95 -41.53
CA GLN A 269 -30.91 -32.21 -42.17
C GLN A 269 -32.03 -33.27 -42.21
N PHE A 270 -33.21 -32.96 -41.67
CA PHE A 270 -34.44 -33.74 -41.83
C PHE A 270 -35.44 -32.97 -42.70
#